data_AF-A0A7L4R3I3-F1
#
_entry.id   AF-A0A7L4R3I3-F1
#
_cell.length_a   1.000
_cell.length_b   1.000
_cell.length_c   1.000
_cell.angle_alpha   90.00
_cell.angle_beta   90.00
_cell.angle_gamma   90.00
#
_symmetry.space_group_name_H-M   'P 1'
#
loop_
_entity.id
_entity.type
_entity.pdbx_description
1 polymer ?
#
loop_
_entity_poly.entity_id
_entity_poly.type
_entity_poly.pdbx_seq_one_letter_code
_entity_poly.pdbx_strand_id
1 'polypeptide(L)' 'CTNLMIKLKILLKRLSDDDAVAFFATREQVDNTCVPFSGQGYSVNYNQEAENRYLVRIGK' A
#
# COMPACT_ATOMS: atom_id res chain seq x y z
N CYS A 1 -4.25 11.96 6.87
CA CYS A 1 -3.40 10.89 6.30
C CYS A 1 -2.71 9.95 7.32
N THR A 2 -2.62 10.31 8.62
CA THR A 2 -1.87 9.55 9.65
C THR A 2 -2.47 8.18 10.02
N ASN A 3 -3.80 8.03 10.01
CA ASN A 3 -4.45 6.78 10.43
C ASN A 3 -4.25 5.61 9.45
N LEU A 4 -4.11 5.89 8.14
CA LEU A 4 -3.94 4.85 7.13
C LEU A 4 -2.55 4.22 7.22
N MET A 5 -1.50 5.05 7.36
CA MET A 5 -0.12 4.55 7.46
C MET A 5 0.14 3.72 8.72
N ILE A 6 -0.42 4.11 9.86
CA ILE A 6 -0.28 3.33 11.11
C ILE A 6 -0.96 1.97 10.96
N LYS A 7 -2.19 1.94 10.41
CA LYS A 7 -2.91 0.69 10.14
C LYS A 7 -2.15 -0.19 9.14
N LEU A 8 -1.63 0.39 8.06
CA LEU A 8 -0.85 -0.34 7.06
C LEU A 8 0.41 -0.96 7.68
N LYS A 9 1.16 -0.21 8.50
CA LYS A 9 2.35 -0.73 9.19
C LYS A 9 2.01 -1.92 10.11
N ILE A 10 0.88 -1.87 10.82
CA ILE A 10 0.44 -2.98 11.68
C ILE A 10 0.07 -4.21 10.84
N LEU A 11 -0.66 -4.01 9.74
CA LEU A 11 -1.06 -5.09 8.83
C LEU A 11 0.16 -5.73 8.17
N LEU A 12 1.07 -4.92 7.61
CA LEU A 12 2.28 -5.40 6.94
C LEU A 12 3.25 -6.11 7.89
N LYS A 13 3.32 -5.70 9.17
CA LYS A 13 4.11 -6.42 10.19
C LYS A 13 3.55 -7.80 10.54
N ARG A 14 2.24 -8.01 10.32
CA ARG A 14 1.54 -9.27 10.62
C ARG A 14 1.40 -10.17 9.40
N LEU A 15 1.82 -9.69 8.23
CA LEU A 15 1.78 -10.45 7.00
C LEU A 15 2.82 -11.58 7.03
N SER A 16 2.40 -12.74 6.56
CA SER A 16 3.31 -13.83 6.17
C SER A 16 4.09 -13.41 4.91
N ASP A 17 5.26 -14.01 4.70
CA ASP A 17 6.16 -13.58 3.61
C ASP A 17 5.57 -13.82 2.19
N ASP A 18 4.53 -14.66 2.05
CA ASP A 18 3.79 -14.87 0.80
C ASP A 18 2.47 -14.09 0.69
N ASP A 19 2.08 -13.34 1.72
CA ASP A 19 0.82 -12.60 1.71
C ASP A 19 0.99 -11.19 1.11
N ALA A 20 -0.13 -10.62 0.65
CA ALA A 20 -0.20 -9.23 0.19
C ALA A 20 -1.47 -8.55 0.70
N VAL A 21 -1.36 -7.28 1.10
CA VAL A 21 -2.51 -6.43 1.42
C VAL A 21 -2.94 -5.69 0.16
N ALA A 22 -4.21 -5.84 -0.20
CA ALA A 22 -4.83 -5.07 -1.28
C ALA A 22 -5.82 -4.03 -0.75
N PHE A 23 -5.75 -2.80 -1.23
CA PHE A 23 -6.70 -1.74 -0.87
C PHE A 23 -6.85 -0.69 -1.98
N PHE A 24 -7.96 0.04 -1.98
CA PHE A 24 -8.17 1.16 -2.89
C PHE A 24 -7.62 2.46 -2.30
N ALA A 25 -6.94 3.23 -3.13
CA ALA A 25 -6.35 4.52 -2.77
C ALA A 25 -6.51 5.54 -3.91
N THR A 26 -6.49 6.83 -3.57
CA THR A 26 -6.38 7.92 -4.54
C THR A 26 -4.95 8.10 -5.02
N ARG A 27 -4.72 8.91 -6.05
CA ARG A 27 -3.35 9.18 -6.54
C ARG A 27 -2.47 9.76 -5.43
N GLU A 28 -2.99 10.76 -4.73
CA GLU A 28 -2.31 11.41 -3.61
C GLU A 28 -1.97 10.42 -2.49
N GLN A 29 -2.88 9.47 -2.20
CA GLN A 29 -2.62 8.44 -1.19
C GLN A 29 -1.53 7.47 -1.66
N VAL A 30 -1.53 7.05 -2.92
CA VAL A 30 -0.47 6.22 -3.51
C VAL A 30 0.89 6.91 -3.35
N ASP A 31 1.00 8.19 -3.73
CA ASP A 31 2.26 8.91 -3.66
C ASP A 31 2.76 9.05 -2.20
N ASN A 32 1.83 9.22 -1.25
CA ASN A 32 2.16 9.33 0.18
C ASN A 32 2.42 7.99 0.88
N THR A 33 1.84 6.88 0.42
CA THR A 33 1.97 5.56 1.07
C THR A 33 2.91 4.62 0.34
N CYS A 34 2.80 4.49 -0.98
CA CYS A 34 3.53 3.48 -1.75
C CYS A 34 5.02 3.79 -1.82
N VAL A 35 5.39 5.06 -2.03
CA VAL A 35 6.78 5.53 -2.12
C VAL A 35 7.60 5.18 -0.86
N PRO A 36 7.13 5.42 0.37
CA PRO A 36 7.89 5.03 1.56
C PRO A 36 7.93 3.52 1.81
N PHE A 37 6.93 2.74 1.37
CA PHE A 37 6.95 1.28 1.56
C PHE A 37 7.84 0.55 0.54
N SER A 38 7.92 1.02 -0.71
CA SER A 38 8.83 0.44 -1.69
C SER A 38 10.30 0.57 -1.28
N GLY A 39 10.66 1.63 -0.54
CA GLY A 39 12.00 1.82 0.02
C GLY A 39 12.31 0.98 1.28
N GLN A 40 11.33 0.26 1.83
CA GLN A 40 11.47 -0.55 3.05
C GLN A 40 11.57 -2.06 2.77
N GLY A 41 11.77 -2.45 1.50
CA GLY A 41 11.87 -3.86 1.11
C GLY A 41 10.52 -4.55 0.88
N TYR A 42 9.42 -3.81 0.80
CA TYR A 42 8.11 -4.36 0.43
C TYR A 42 7.90 -4.30 -1.09
N SER A 43 7.28 -5.34 -1.65
CA SER A 43 6.83 -5.37 -3.03
C SER A 43 5.54 -4.56 -3.17
N VAL A 44 5.62 -3.40 -3.82
CA VAL A 44 4.46 -2.51 -4.04
C VAL A 44 4.05 -2.51 -5.51
N ASN A 45 2.79 -2.80 -5.78
CA ASN A 45 2.19 -2.74 -7.12
C ASN A 45 0.87 -1.95 -7.04
N TYR A 46 0.56 -1.12 -8.03
CA TYR A 46 -0.73 -0.44 -8.10
C TYR A 46 -1.21 -0.30 -9.54
N ASN A 47 -2.50 -0.53 -9.74
CA ASN A 47 -3.16 -0.38 -11.04
C ASN A 47 -4.27 0.66 -10.93
N GLN A 48 -4.42 1.49 -11.97
CA GLN A 48 -5.51 2.46 -12.03
C GLN A 48 -6.80 1.75 -12.45
N GLU A 49 -7.83 1.83 -11.60
CA GLU A 49 -9.14 1.21 -11.83
C GLU A 49 -10.17 2.24 -12.29
N ALA A 50 -10.04 3.50 -11.86
CA ALA A 50 -10.90 4.60 -12.29
C ALA A 50 -10.18 5.97 -12.16
N GLU A 51 -10.89 7.05 -12.49
CA GLU A 51 -10.40 8.40 -12.24
C GLU A 51 -10.17 8.60 -10.73
N ASN A 52 -8.93 8.96 -10.37
CA ASN A 52 -8.48 9.10 -8.98
C ASN A 52 -8.70 7.85 -8.08
N ARG A 53 -8.71 6.65 -8.67
CA ARG A 53 -8.85 5.38 -7.93
C ARG A 53 -7.85 4.33 -8.41
N TYR A 54 -7.02 3.87 -7.49
CA TYR A 54 -5.96 2.90 -7.71
C TYR A 54 -6.16 1.70 -6.78
N LEU A 55 -6.08 0.50 -7.32
CA LEU A 55 -5.96 -0.71 -6.54
C LEU A 55 -4.48 -0.92 -6.21
N VAL A 56 -4.12 -0.73 -4.94
CA VAL A 56 -2.77 -0.92 -4.42
C VAL A 56 -2.65 -2.31 -3.83
N ARG A 57 -1.53 -2.99 -4.09
CA ARG A 57 -1.11 -4.26 -3.51
C ARG A 57 0.28 -4.09 -2.90
N ILE A 58 0.42 -4.45 -1.63
CA ILE A 58 1.71 -4.41 -0.91
C ILE A 58 1.95 -5.79 -0.29
N GLY A 59 2.99 -6.47 -0.75
CA GLY A 59 3.49 -7.74 -0.21
C GLY A 59 4.86 -7.58 0.42
N LYS A 60 5.31 -8.59 1.16
CA LYS A 60 6.65 -8.64 1.74
C LYS A 60 7.63 -9.36 0.83
#